data_AF-A0A529NUP8-F1
#
_entry.id   AF-A0A529NUP8-F1
#
_cell.length_a   1.000
_cell.length_b   1.000
_cell.length_c   1.000
_cell.angle_alpha   90.00
_cell.angle_beta   90.00
_cell.angle_gamma   90.00
#
_symmetry.space_group_name_H-M   'P 1'
#
loop_
_entity.id
_entity.type
_entity.pdbx_description
1 polymer ?
#
loop_
_entity_poly.entity_id
_entity_poly.type
_entity_poly.pdbx_seq_one_letter_code
_entity_poly.pdbx_strand_id
1 'polypeptide(L)'
;NWDLSLGYGGVFNFGHLALFGIGFYAYSLLAKQAGVDPWIALVASGVIATVAAVLVTIPILRLKGIYIILVTFGFAQLVMQVIISQSDLTGGTQGLVRVPGLYLFDHNMIRDGKIAYFYIALTLLVLSTLFVRLFVRSRAGASIVALRDNEEYAISRGVSLVRQRMVTLAASAFFTGIAGAFYAAYQRNASIDVFGMSLATIILSMVLLGGTSTIYGAIIASFVLTLFS
;
A
#
# COMPACT_ATOMS: atom_id res chain seq x y z
N ASN A 1 0.85 4.24 1.21
CA ASN A 1 1.16 5.49 0.49
C ASN A 1 2.67 5.68 0.49
N TRP A 2 3.31 5.71 -0.69
CA TRP A 2 4.77 5.81 -0.83
C TRP A 2 5.31 7.21 -0.52
N ASP A 3 4.53 8.28 -0.68
CA ASP A 3 4.97 9.64 -0.33
C ASP A 3 5.19 9.81 1.17
N LEU A 4 4.42 9.10 2.00
CA LEU A 4 4.58 9.16 3.44
C LEU A 4 5.88 8.50 3.92
N SER A 5 6.27 7.36 3.34
CA SER A 5 7.50 6.65 3.69
C SER A 5 8.74 7.21 3.02
N LEU A 6 8.69 7.46 1.70
CA LEU A 6 9.80 7.94 0.89
C LEU A 6 9.95 9.46 0.98
N GLY A 7 8.85 10.18 0.77
CA GLY A 7 8.83 11.65 0.75
C GLY A 7 9.05 12.22 2.14
N TYR A 8 8.18 11.93 3.11
CA TYR A 8 8.28 12.51 4.45
C TYR A 8 9.21 11.73 5.38
N GLY A 9 9.21 10.40 5.30
CA GLY A 9 10.07 9.55 6.13
C GLY A 9 11.52 9.40 5.63
N GLY A 10 11.81 9.69 4.36
CA GLY A 10 13.15 9.53 3.78
C GLY A 10 13.59 8.06 3.64
N VAL A 11 12.68 7.09 3.81
CA VAL A 11 13.02 5.66 3.80
C VAL A 11 12.55 5.04 2.48
N PHE A 12 13.49 4.80 1.58
CA PHE A 12 13.23 3.98 0.40
C PHE A 12 13.04 2.51 0.81
N ASN A 13 11.90 1.92 0.46
CA ASN A 13 11.62 0.51 0.71
C ASN A 13 10.76 -0.11 -0.40
N PHE A 14 10.94 -1.40 -0.63
CA PHE A 14 10.09 -2.22 -1.51
C PHE A 14 8.94 -2.92 -0.75
N GLY A 15 8.81 -2.65 0.55
CA GLY A 15 7.86 -3.33 1.43
C GLY A 15 6.41 -3.03 1.06
N HIS A 16 6.15 -1.87 0.47
CA HIS A 16 4.81 -1.54 -0.03
C HIS A 16 4.33 -2.48 -1.15
N LEU A 17 5.20 -3.10 -1.93
CA LEU A 17 4.80 -4.15 -2.89
C LEU A 17 4.20 -5.34 -2.15
N ALA A 18 4.87 -5.77 -1.08
CA ALA A 18 4.41 -6.84 -0.21
C ALA A 18 3.08 -6.48 0.46
N LEU A 19 2.96 -5.26 0.99
CA LEU A 19 1.76 -4.78 1.68
C LEU A 19 0.58 -4.62 0.73
N PHE A 20 0.83 -4.21 -0.51
CA PHE A 20 -0.17 -4.16 -1.57
C PHE A 20 -0.67 -5.57 -1.90
N GLY A 21 0.25 -6.51 -2.09
CA GLY A 21 -0.07 -7.93 -2.31
C GLY A 21 -0.84 -8.57 -1.15
N ILE A 22 -0.49 -8.24 0.10
CA ILE A 22 -1.23 -8.68 1.29
C ILE A 22 -2.66 -8.15 1.26
N GLY A 23 -2.87 -6.86 0.99
CA GLY A 23 -4.22 -6.30 0.88
C GLY A 23 -5.04 -6.93 -0.26
N PHE A 24 -4.39 -7.15 -1.40
CA PHE A 24 -4.97 -7.77 -2.59
C PHE A 24 -5.46 -9.21 -2.33
N TYR A 25 -4.63 -10.05 -1.69
CA TYR A 25 -5.03 -11.41 -1.32
C TYR A 25 -5.97 -11.45 -0.11
N ALA A 26 -5.79 -10.58 0.89
CA ALA A 26 -6.67 -10.51 2.04
C ALA A 26 -8.11 -10.19 1.62
N TYR A 27 -8.31 -9.22 0.73
CA TYR A 27 -9.63 -8.94 0.16
C TYR A 27 -10.19 -10.13 -0.61
N SER A 28 -9.37 -10.74 -1.46
CA SER A 28 -9.79 -11.88 -2.28
C SER A 28 -10.24 -13.06 -1.43
N LEU A 29 -9.55 -13.34 -0.33
CA LEU A 29 -9.92 -14.39 0.62
C LEU A 29 -11.18 -14.03 1.42
N LEU A 30 -11.24 -12.82 1.98
CA LEU A 30 -12.38 -12.38 2.80
C LEU A 30 -13.67 -12.30 1.99
N ALA A 31 -13.63 -11.67 0.81
CA ALA A 31 -14.81 -11.48 -0.02
C ALA A 31 -15.23 -12.80 -0.71
N LYS A 32 -14.28 -13.58 -1.22
CA LYS A 32 -14.62 -14.78 -2.01
C LYS A 32 -14.88 -16.02 -1.15
N GLN A 33 -14.08 -16.26 -0.11
CA GLN A 33 -14.16 -17.50 0.68
C GLN A 33 -14.96 -17.32 1.96
N ALA A 34 -14.68 -16.24 2.70
CA ALA A 34 -15.41 -15.97 3.94
C ALA A 34 -16.78 -15.31 3.70
N GLY A 35 -17.08 -14.91 2.45
CA GLY A 35 -18.36 -14.29 2.08
C GLY A 35 -18.61 -12.95 2.78
N VAL A 36 -17.55 -12.30 3.26
CA VAL A 36 -17.65 -11.00 3.93
C VAL A 36 -18.05 -9.94 2.90
N ASP A 37 -18.88 -8.99 3.32
CA ASP A 37 -19.26 -7.86 2.49
C ASP A 37 -18.02 -7.16 1.90
N PRO A 38 -17.96 -6.90 0.58
CA PRO A 38 -16.82 -6.27 -0.09
C PRO A 38 -16.34 -4.97 0.53
N TRP A 39 -17.23 -4.13 1.06
CA TRP A 39 -16.81 -2.87 1.71
C TRP A 39 -16.10 -3.14 3.03
N ILE A 40 -16.59 -4.10 3.80
CA ILE A 40 -15.95 -4.53 5.05
C ILE A 40 -14.63 -5.21 4.74
N ALA A 41 -14.58 -6.09 3.73
CA ALA A 41 -13.36 -6.75 3.28
C ALA A 41 -12.31 -5.73 2.81
N LEU A 42 -12.74 -4.64 2.16
CA LEU A 42 -11.85 -3.57 1.70
C LEU A 42 -11.19 -2.84 2.89
N VAL A 43 -11.95 -2.44 3.91
CA VAL A 43 -11.36 -1.81 5.10
C VAL A 43 -10.52 -2.80 5.91
N ALA A 44 -11.02 -4.03 6.09
CA ALA A 44 -10.31 -5.10 6.81
C ALA A 44 -8.96 -5.43 6.18
N SER A 45 -8.86 -5.42 4.85
CA SER A 45 -7.59 -5.63 4.14
C SER A 45 -6.53 -4.57 4.49
N GLY A 46 -6.94 -3.31 4.68
CA GLY A 46 -6.08 -2.22 5.12
C GLY A 46 -5.55 -2.47 6.53
N VAL A 47 -6.40 -2.95 7.43
CA VAL A 47 -6.01 -3.32 8.80
C VAL A 47 -5.03 -4.49 8.78
N ILE A 48 -5.28 -5.54 7.98
CA ILE A 48 -4.40 -6.70 7.84
C ILE A 48 -3.02 -6.28 7.30
N ALA A 49 -3.00 -5.43 6.27
CA ALA A 49 -1.74 -4.87 5.75
C ALA A 49 -1.00 -4.04 6.81
N THR A 50 -1.73 -3.29 7.64
CA THR A 50 -1.14 -2.52 8.74
C THR A 50 -0.49 -3.42 9.79
N VAL A 51 -1.16 -4.52 10.18
CA VAL A 51 -0.61 -5.51 11.10
C VAL A 51 0.66 -6.13 10.52
N ALA A 52 0.63 -6.53 9.25
CA ALA A 52 1.81 -7.06 8.57
C ALA A 52 2.97 -6.04 8.53
N ALA A 53 2.68 -4.77 8.27
CA ALA A 53 3.69 -3.71 8.30
C ALA A 53 4.32 -3.54 9.68
N VAL A 54 3.53 -3.60 10.76
CA VAL A 54 4.07 -3.53 12.13
C VAL A 54 5.02 -4.70 12.40
N LEU A 55 4.65 -5.92 12.00
CA LEU A 55 5.51 -7.10 12.15
C LEU A 55 6.84 -6.95 11.40
N VAL A 56 6.79 -6.45 10.16
CA VAL A 56 7.98 -6.23 9.31
C VAL A 56 8.81 -5.05 9.77
N THR A 57 8.20 -4.09 10.46
CA THR A 57 8.95 -2.97 11.02
C THR A 57 9.96 -3.47 12.03
N ILE A 58 9.64 -4.51 12.83
CA ILE A 58 10.50 -5.03 13.90
C ILE A 58 11.95 -5.31 13.42
N PRO A 59 12.20 -6.10 12.36
CA PRO A 59 13.55 -6.29 11.84
C PRO A 59 14.14 -5.02 11.19
N ILE A 60 13.30 -4.18 10.56
CA ILE A 60 13.74 -2.93 9.92
C ILE A 60 14.26 -1.90 10.93
N LEU A 61 13.78 -1.93 12.18
CA LEU A 61 14.21 -1.00 13.22
C LEU A 61 15.72 -1.05 13.50
N ARG A 62 16.36 -2.19 13.23
CA ARG A 62 17.80 -2.40 13.47
C ARG A 62 18.67 -2.06 12.26
N LEU A 63 18.08 -1.68 11.13
CA LEU A 63 18.77 -1.52 9.86
C LEU A 63 18.85 -0.04 9.44
N LYS A 64 19.86 0.28 8.64
CA LYS A 64 20.09 1.61 8.05
C LYS A 64 20.42 1.49 6.56
N GLY A 65 19.99 2.48 5.78
CA GLY A 65 20.31 2.61 4.36
C GLY A 65 19.90 1.40 3.52
N ILE A 66 20.84 0.86 2.75
CA ILE A 66 20.63 -0.20 1.75
C ILE A 66 20.06 -1.48 2.36
N TYR A 67 20.38 -1.79 3.62
CA TYR A 67 19.88 -2.99 4.29
C TYR A 67 18.36 -2.99 4.45
N ILE A 68 17.72 -1.82 4.58
CA ILE A 68 16.24 -1.71 4.64
C ILE A 68 15.63 -2.16 3.31
N ILE A 69 16.26 -1.79 2.20
CA ILE A 69 15.82 -2.13 0.84
C ILE A 69 15.90 -3.65 0.64
N LEU A 70 17.02 -4.26 1.01
CA LEU A 70 17.24 -5.70 0.87
C LEU A 70 16.22 -6.51 1.69
N VAL A 71 16.00 -6.13 2.95
CA VAL A 71 15.04 -6.83 3.82
C VAL A 71 13.60 -6.64 3.37
N THR A 72 13.24 -5.46 2.88
CA THR A 72 11.89 -5.21 2.40
C THR A 72 11.60 -5.90 1.07
N PHE A 73 12.60 -6.05 0.20
CA PHE A 73 12.52 -6.90 -0.98
C PHE A 73 12.39 -8.38 -0.60
N GLY A 74 13.22 -8.86 0.32
CA GLY A 74 13.13 -10.22 0.85
C GLY A 74 11.76 -10.50 1.47
N PHE A 75 11.19 -9.54 2.19
CA PHE A 75 9.83 -9.64 2.71
C PHE A 75 8.78 -9.77 1.61
N ALA A 76 8.88 -9.00 0.52
CA ALA A 76 7.98 -9.14 -0.61
C ALA A 76 8.04 -10.55 -1.23
N GLN A 77 9.25 -11.10 -1.37
CA GLN A 77 9.45 -12.47 -1.87
C GLN A 77 8.93 -13.52 -0.89
N LEU A 78 9.11 -13.34 0.41
CA LEU A 78 8.55 -14.24 1.43
C LEU A 78 7.02 -14.25 1.38
N VAL A 79 6.37 -13.09 1.27
CA VAL A 79 4.91 -12.99 1.13
C VAL A 79 4.44 -13.72 -0.13
N MET A 80 5.11 -13.47 -1.26
CA MET A 80 4.81 -14.15 -2.52
C MET A 80 4.94 -15.68 -2.37
N GLN A 81 6.02 -16.16 -1.74
CA GLN A 81 6.25 -17.58 -1.53
C GLN A 81 5.21 -18.21 -0.61
N VAL A 82 4.79 -17.52 0.45
CA VAL A 82 3.70 -17.97 1.33
C VAL A 82 2.39 -18.10 0.55
N ILE A 83 2.09 -17.13 -0.31
CA ILE A 83 0.90 -17.18 -1.18
C ILE A 83 0.97 -18.38 -2.12
N ILE A 84 2.11 -18.63 -2.77
CA ILE A 84 2.29 -19.78 -3.67
C ILE A 84 2.16 -21.10 -2.91
N SER A 85 2.77 -21.19 -1.73
CA SER A 85 2.79 -22.41 -0.91
C SER A 85 1.42 -22.77 -0.35
N GLN A 86 0.55 -21.79 -0.10
CA GLN A 86 -0.81 -21.99 0.42
C GLN A 86 -1.82 -22.11 -0.73
N SER A 87 -1.50 -22.92 -1.74
CA SER A 87 -2.26 -23.02 -2.99
C SER A 87 -3.73 -23.38 -2.79
N ASP A 88 -4.03 -24.18 -1.78
CA ASP A 88 -5.40 -24.61 -1.45
C ASP A 88 -6.28 -23.41 -1.08
N LEU A 89 -5.69 -22.41 -0.45
CA LEU A 89 -6.39 -21.20 -0.01
C LEU A 89 -6.26 -20.07 -1.04
N THR A 90 -5.08 -19.84 -1.61
CA THR A 90 -4.83 -18.66 -2.46
C THR A 90 -5.01 -18.91 -3.95
N GLY A 91 -5.21 -20.17 -4.36
CA GLY A 91 -5.11 -20.59 -5.76
C GLY A 91 -3.67 -20.72 -6.26
N GLY A 92 -2.67 -20.45 -5.42
CA GLY A 92 -1.25 -20.56 -5.77
C GLY A 92 -0.91 -19.78 -7.04
N THR A 93 -0.13 -20.40 -7.94
CA THR A 93 0.27 -19.82 -9.23
C THR A 93 -0.89 -19.53 -10.18
N GLN A 94 -2.04 -20.20 -10.02
CA GLN A 94 -3.22 -19.99 -10.87
C GLN A 94 -4.04 -18.78 -10.42
N GLY A 95 -3.87 -18.35 -9.16
CA GLY A 95 -4.61 -17.24 -8.59
C GLY A 95 -6.09 -17.55 -8.31
N LEU A 96 -6.79 -16.56 -7.74
CA LEU A 96 -8.22 -16.65 -7.45
C LEU A 96 -9.03 -15.88 -8.49
N VAL A 97 -9.78 -16.60 -9.33
CA VAL A 97 -10.68 -15.99 -10.32
C VAL A 97 -12.07 -15.74 -9.72
N ARG A 98 -12.83 -14.80 -10.29
CA ARG A 98 -14.20 -14.43 -9.89
C ARG A 98 -14.28 -13.84 -8.48
N VAL A 99 -13.28 -13.05 -8.09
CA VAL A 99 -13.36 -12.27 -6.85
C VAL A 99 -14.58 -11.32 -6.93
N PRO A 100 -15.39 -11.20 -5.87
CA PRO A 100 -16.50 -10.26 -5.83
C PRO A 100 -16.00 -8.82 -6.04
N GLY A 101 -16.65 -8.11 -6.95
CA GLY A 101 -16.44 -6.67 -7.09
C GLY A 101 -17.23 -5.90 -6.03
N LEU A 102 -16.99 -4.60 -5.97
CA LEU A 102 -17.77 -3.69 -5.13
C LEU A 102 -19.18 -3.53 -5.73
N TYR A 103 -20.19 -3.59 -4.86
CA TYR A 103 -21.59 -3.35 -5.20
C TYR A 103 -22.15 -2.18 -4.38
N LEU A 104 -23.10 -1.44 -4.94
CA LEU A 104 -23.84 -0.41 -4.21
C LEU A 104 -25.33 -0.75 -4.29
N PHE A 105 -25.92 -1.17 -3.17
CA PHE A 105 -27.27 -1.76 -3.13
C PHE A 105 -27.40 -2.94 -4.11
N ASP A 106 -28.39 -2.90 -5.02
CA ASP A 106 -28.68 -3.94 -6.02
C ASP A 106 -27.94 -3.71 -7.35
N HIS A 107 -27.14 -2.64 -7.48
CA HIS A 107 -26.42 -2.33 -8.70
C HIS A 107 -25.00 -2.91 -8.66
N ASN A 108 -24.78 -3.86 -9.55
CA ASN A 108 -23.46 -4.43 -9.79
C ASN A 108 -22.62 -3.41 -10.58
N MET A 109 -21.70 -2.74 -9.87
CA MET A 109 -20.91 -1.60 -10.36
C MET A 109 -20.00 -1.94 -11.57
N ILE A 110 -19.98 -3.20 -11.98
CA ILE A 110 -19.16 -3.74 -13.07
C ILE A 110 -19.82 -3.54 -14.44
N ARG A 111 -21.16 -3.61 -14.54
CA ARG A 111 -21.84 -3.67 -15.85
C ARG A 111 -22.14 -2.29 -16.45
N ASP A 112 -22.33 -1.28 -15.60
CA ASP A 112 -22.58 0.12 -15.99
C ASP A 112 -21.44 1.10 -15.57
N GLY A 113 -20.44 0.64 -14.81
CA GLY A 113 -19.74 1.48 -13.82
C GLY A 113 -18.20 1.53 -13.85
N LYS A 114 -17.55 1.60 -15.02
CA LYS A 114 -16.13 2.06 -15.09
C LYS A 114 -15.96 3.43 -14.41
N ILE A 115 -16.96 4.29 -14.58
CA ILE A 115 -17.04 5.63 -13.97
C ILE A 115 -17.18 5.54 -12.44
N ALA A 116 -17.90 4.54 -11.92
CA ALA A 116 -18.10 4.38 -10.49
C ALA A 116 -16.84 3.87 -9.78
N TYR A 117 -16.09 2.95 -10.39
CA TYR A 117 -14.75 2.60 -9.90
C TYR A 117 -13.80 3.80 -9.96
N PHE A 118 -13.91 4.66 -10.98
CA PHE A 118 -13.16 5.92 -11.03
C PHE A 118 -13.50 6.85 -9.87
N TYR A 119 -14.78 7.06 -9.55
CA TYR A 119 -15.17 7.86 -8.39
C TYR A 119 -14.72 7.25 -7.06
N ILE A 120 -14.77 5.92 -6.91
CA ILE A 120 -14.23 5.25 -5.71
C ILE A 120 -12.72 5.47 -5.61
N ALA A 121 -11.97 5.25 -6.70
CA ALA A 121 -10.54 5.51 -6.75
C ALA A 121 -10.22 6.98 -6.41
N LEU A 122 -11.02 7.93 -6.94
CA LEU A 122 -10.90 9.35 -6.64
C LEU A 122 -11.17 9.66 -5.17
N THR A 123 -12.21 9.07 -4.57
CA THR A 123 -12.49 9.25 -3.13
C THR A 123 -11.37 8.69 -2.27
N LEU A 124 -10.83 7.51 -2.62
CA LEU A 124 -9.68 6.90 -1.96
C LEU A 124 -8.42 7.77 -2.07
N LEU A 125 -8.17 8.32 -3.26
CA LEU A 125 -7.09 9.27 -3.50
C LEU A 125 -7.25 10.49 -2.60
N VAL A 126 -8.38 11.18 -2.66
CA VAL A 126 -8.68 12.39 -1.86
C VAL A 126 -8.56 12.11 -0.37
N LEU A 127 -9.11 10.99 0.11
CA LEU A 127 -9.01 10.58 1.52
C LEU A 127 -7.55 10.33 1.92
N SER A 128 -6.79 9.60 1.10
CA SER A 128 -5.38 9.34 1.39
C SER A 128 -4.54 10.63 1.41
N THR A 129 -4.81 11.54 0.48
CA THR A 129 -4.14 12.84 0.38
C THR A 129 -4.47 13.73 1.57
N LEU A 130 -5.75 13.84 1.93
CA LEU A 130 -6.20 14.62 3.07
C LEU A 130 -5.62 14.07 4.37
N PHE A 131 -5.62 12.74 4.53
CA PHE A 131 -5.00 12.07 5.66
C PHE A 131 -3.51 12.40 5.76
N VAL A 132 -2.73 12.25 4.68
CA VAL A 132 -1.29 12.57 4.69
C VAL A 132 -1.07 14.03 5.06
N ARG A 133 -1.86 14.96 4.50
CA ARG A 133 -1.73 16.40 4.79
C ARG A 133 -2.01 16.73 6.26
N LEU A 134 -3.04 16.13 6.85
CA LEU A 134 -3.38 16.30 8.26
C LEU A 134 -2.34 15.63 9.16
N PHE A 135 -1.91 14.42 8.80
CA PHE A 135 -0.94 13.63 9.55
C PHE A 135 0.43 14.29 9.60
N VAL A 136 0.93 14.82 8.48
CA VAL A 136 2.21 15.54 8.41
C VAL A 136 2.19 16.83 9.25
N ARG A 137 1.04 17.53 9.32
CA ARG A 137 0.87 18.71 10.19
C ARG A 137 0.76 18.38 11.68
N SER A 138 0.53 17.11 12.04
CA SER A 138 0.46 16.68 13.43
C SER A 138 1.84 16.63 14.08
N ARG A 139 1.88 16.52 15.42
CA ARG A 139 3.12 16.33 16.19
C ARG A 139 3.93 15.11 15.73
N ALA A 140 3.25 14.02 15.36
CA ALA A 140 3.91 12.83 14.83
C ALA A 140 4.56 13.09 13.48
N GLY A 141 3.84 13.75 12.56
CA GLY A 141 4.36 14.18 11.27
C GLY A 141 5.59 15.09 11.38
N ALA A 142 5.53 16.10 12.24
CA ALA A 142 6.65 17.01 12.49
C ALA A 142 7.90 16.26 13.00
N SER A 143 7.72 15.26 13.87
CA SER A 143 8.83 14.45 14.35
C SER A 143 9.41 13.49 13.30
N ILE A 144 8.61 13.05 12.33
CA ILE A 144 9.08 12.24 11.18
C ILE A 144 9.94 13.10 10.26
N VAL A 145 9.48 14.32 9.95
CA VAL A 145 10.24 15.27 9.13
C VAL A 145 11.56 15.63 9.81
N ALA A 146 11.55 15.88 11.12
CA ALA A 146 12.79 16.16 11.87
C ALA A 146 13.80 15.01 11.82
N LEU A 147 13.34 13.75 11.88
CA LEU A 147 14.19 12.56 11.73
C LEU A 147 14.75 12.43 10.30
N ARG A 148 13.98 12.80 9.28
CA ARG A 148 14.43 12.81 7.88
C ARG A 148 15.52 13.87 7.67
N ASP A 149 15.37 15.05 8.25
CA ASP A 149 16.32 16.16 8.07
C ASP A 149 17.65 15.89 8.79
N ASN A 150 17.60 15.45 10.06
CA ASN A 150 18.79 15.04 10.80
C ASN A 150 18.45 14.04 11.91
N GLU A 151 18.72 12.75 11.64
CA GLU A 151 18.43 11.63 12.54
C GLU A 151 19.12 11.81 13.91
N GLU A 152 20.41 12.15 13.94
CA GLU A 152 21.18 12.28 15.18
C GLU A 152 20.68 13.44 16.04
N TYR A 153 20.41 14.58 15.41
CA TYR A 153 19.87 15.75 16.11
C TYR A 153 18.49 15.48 16.68
N ALA A 154 17.58 14.87 15.91
CA ALA A 154 16.23 14.56 16.38
C ALA A 154 16.24 13.56 17.54
N ILE A 155 17.12 12.54 17.49
CA ILE A 155 17.30 11.58 18.59
C ILE A 155 17.81 12.29 19.86
N SER A 156 18.77 13.23 19.72
CA SER A 156 19.27 14.01 20.85
C SER A 156 18.19 14.86 21.54
N ARG A 157 17.13 15.24 20.79
CA ARG A 157 15.97 15.98 21.28
C ARG A 157 14.86 15.08 21.85
N GLY A 158 15.12 13.77 22.01
CA GLY A 158 14.19 12.82 22.61
C GLY A 158 13.18 12.19 21.63
N VAL A 159 13.36 12.37 20.32
CA VAL A 159 12.48 11.74 19.32
C VAL A 159 12.87 10.28 19.17
N SER A 160 11.96 9.36 19.55
CA SER A 160 12.19 7.93 19.39
C SER A 160 12.08 7.51 17.91
N LEU A 161 13.20 7.13 17.30
CA LEU A 161 13.26 6.59 15.93
C LEU A 161 12.28 5.43 15.71
N VAL A 162 12.19 4.54 16.69
CA VAL A 162 11.35 3.33 16.64
C VAL A 162 9.87 3.67 16.47
N ARG A 163 9.34 4.53 17.34
CA ARG A 163 7.92 4.92 17.30
C ARG A 163 7.60 5.58 15.96
N GLN A 164 8.47 6.46 15.48
CA GLN A 164 8.20 7.19 14.24
C GLN A 164 8.25 6.29 13.02
N ARG A 165 9.20 5.35 12.93
CA ARG A 165 9.23 4.36 11.84
C ARG A 165 7.98 3.46 11.87
N MET A 166 7.55 2.99 13.05
CA MET A 166 6.33 2.20 13.19
C MET A 166 5.07 2.96 12.76
N VAL A 167 4.88 4.19 13.24
CA VAL A 167 3.70 4.99 12.89
C VAL A 167 3.70 5.33 11.40
N THR A 168 4.85 5.73 10.84
CA THR A 168 4.97 6.06 9.41
C THR A 168 4.65 4.84 8.54
N LEU A 169 5.19 3.67 8.87
CA LEU A 169 4.97 2.46 8.09
C LEU A 169 3.54 1.93 8.26
N ALA A 170 2.99 1.94 9.48
CA ALA A 170 1.61 1.54 9.74
C ALA A 170 0.60 2.41 8.99
N ALA A 171 0.72 3.73 9.10
CA ALA A 171 -0.14 4.68 8.40
C ALA A 171 -0.02 4.52 6.87
N SER A 172 1.19 4.30 6.39
CA SER A 172 1.46 4.03 4.98
C SER A 172 0.83 2.73 4.49
N ALA A 173 0.94 1.67 5.29
CA ALA A 173 0.49 0.32 4.97
C ALA A 173 -1.02 0.23 4.86
N PHE A 174 -1.77 0.95 5.70
CA PHE A 174 -3.22 0.98 5.66
C PHE A 174 -3.74 1.36 4.26
N PHE A 175 -3.29 2.50 3.73
CA PHE A 175 -3.71 2.95 2.39
C PHE A 175 -3.17 2.07 1.27
N THR A 176 -1.95 1.52 1.44
CA THR A 176 -1.39 0.59 0.44
C THR A 176 -2.18 -0.73 0.38
N GLY A 177 -2.62 -1.25 1.54
CA GLY A 177 -3.45 -2.45 1.62
C GLY A 177 -4.83 -2.23 1.01
N ILE A 178 -5.47 -1.11 1.31
CA ILE A 178 -6.77 -0.76 0.69
C ILE A 178 -6.63 -0.59 -0.82
N ALA A 179 -5.55 0.02 -1.32
CA ALA A 179 -5.30 0.13 -2.75
C ALA A 179 -5.16 -1.25 -3.40
N GLY A 180 -4.49 -2.20 -2.73
CA GLY A 180 -4.41 -3.60 -3.16
C GLY A 180 -5.77 -4.28 -3.21
N ALA A 181 -6.60 -4.12 -2.17
CA ALA A 181 -7.95 -4.68 -2.15
C ALA A 181 -8.86 -4.09 -3.23
N PHE A 182 -8.81 -2.78 -3.42
CA PHE A 182 -9.52 -2.11 -4.50
C PHE A 182 -9.10 -2.65 -5.88
N TYR A 183 -7.79 -2.87 -6.08
CA TYR A 183 -7.28 -3.46 -7.31
C TYR A 183 -7.75 -4.91 -7.52
N ALA A 184 -7.84 -5.71 -6.46
CA ALA A 184 -8.42 -7.06 -6.50
C ALA A 184 -9.91 -7.04 -6.87
N ALA A 185 -10.68 -6.12 -6.28
CA ALA A 185 -12.09 -5.92 -6.59
C ALA A 185 -12.31 -5.50 -8.05
N TYR A 186 -11.44 -4.64 -8.58
CA TYR A 186 -11.49 -4.15 -9.95
C TYR A 186 -11.13 -5.24 -10.98
N GLN A 187 -10.00 -5.93 -10.80
CA GLN A 187 -9.53 -6.97 -11.72
C GLN A 187 -10.34 -8.27 -11.63
N ARG A 188 -10.95 -8.55 -10.47
CA ARG A 188 -11.69 -9.79 -10.14
C ARG A 188 -10.89 -11.09 -10.30
N ASN A 189 -9.59 -10.96 -10.50
CA ASN A 189 -8.63 -12.04 -10.60
C ASN A 189 -7.45 -11.68 -9.71
N ALA A 190 -7.24 -12.47 -8.66
CA ALA A 190 -6.08 -12.35 -7.81
C ALA A 190 -4.94 -13.25 -8.28
N SER A 191 -4.07 -12.69 -9.12
CA SER A 191 -2.83 -13.32 -9.60
C SER A 191 -1.60 -12.86 -8.81
N ILE A 192 -0.53 -13.67 -8.82
CA ILE A 192 0.77 -13.34 -8.21
C ILE A 192 1.55 -12.30 -9.04
N ASP A 193 1.15 -12.01 -10.27
CA ASP A 193 1.80 -11.01 -11.14
C ASP A 193 1.93 -9.62 -10.49
N VAL A 194 1.08 -9.35 -9.50
CA VAL A 194 1.10 -8.15 -8.67
C VAL A 194 2.43 -7.96 -7.89
N PHE A 195 3.13 -9.06 -7.59
CA PHE A 195 4.47 -9.03 -6.98
C PHE A 195 5.60 -8.87 -8.02
N GLY A 196 5.27 -8.75 -9.30
CA GLY A 196 6.22 -8.59 -10.38
C GLY A 196 6.97 -7.25 -10.34
N MET A 197 8.25 -7.29 -10.73
CA MET A 197 9.13 -6.11 -10.78
C MET A 197 8.59 -5.02 -11.74
N SER A 198 7.84 -5.40 -12.77
CA SER A 198 7.23 -4.44 -13.70
C SER A 198 6.26 -3.50 -13.01
N LEU A 199 5.39 -4.02 -12.14
CA LEU A 199 4.39 -3.21 -11.41
C LEU A 199 5.10 -2.28 -10.40
N ALA A 200 6.11 -2.80 -9.70
CA ALA A 200 6.95 -2.01 -8.80
C ALA A 200 7.65 -0.86 -9.54
N THR A 201 8.20 -1.12 -10.72
CA THR A 201 8.87 -0.12 -11.56
C THR A 201 7.89 0.96 -12.01
N ILE A 202 6.71 0.58 -12.51
CA ILE A 202 5.69 1.55 -12.95
C ILE A 202 5.22 2.45 -11.81
N ILE A 203 4.91 1.88 -10.65
CA ILE A 203 4.49 2.66 -9.47
C ILE A 203 5.61 3.60 -9.03
N LEU A 204 6.86 3.12 -9.02
CA LEU A 204 8.00 3.94 -8.66
C LEU A 204 8.22 5.08 -9.67
N SER A 205 8.08 4.81 -10.98
CA SER A 205 8.12 5.81 -12.03
C SER A 205 7.03 6.87 -11.84
N MET A 206 5.80 6.48 -11.49
CA MET A 206 4.71 7.42 -11.20
C MET A 206 5.04 8.35 -10.01
N VAL A 207 5.63 7.80 -8.94
CA VAL A 207 6.01 8.58 -7.75
C VAL A 207 7.22 9.50 -8.04
N LEU A 208 8.23 8.99 -8.74
CA LEU A 208 9.44 9.76 -9.07
C LEU A 208 9.15 10.89 -10.07
N LEU A 209 8.38 10.61 -11.12
CA LEU A 209 7.93 11.62 -12.09
C LEU A 209 6.93 12.60 -11.45
N GLY A 210 6.13 12.13 -10.49
CA GLY A 210 5.21 12.96 -9.72
C GLY A 210 5.87 13.89 -8.71
N GLY A 211 7.17 13.74 -8.45
CA GLY A 211 7.91 14.54 -7.50
C GLY A 211 7.69 14.09 -6.05
N THR A 212 8.77 13.72 -5.37
CA THR A 212 8.75 13.38 -3.95
C THR A 212 8.26 14.59 -3.14
N SER A 213 7.22 14.42 -2.32
CA SER A 213 6.61 15.48 -1.49
C SER A 213 5.67 16.48 -2.20
N THR A 214 5.28 16.28 -3.47
CA THR A 214 4.26 17.12 -4.12
C THR A 214 3.02 16.31 -4.52
N ILE A 215 1.99 16.39 -3.68
CA ILE A 215 0.67 15.73 -3.87
C ILE A 215 0.12 15.94 -5.30
N TYR A 216 0.27 17.16 -5.85
CA TYR A 216 -0.27 17.50 -7.17
C TYR A 216 0.53 16.87 -8.32
N GLY A 217 1.83 16.66 -8.15
CA GLY A 217 2.66 16.09 -9.21
C GLY A 217 2.40 14.60 -9.38
N ALA A 218 2.15 13.85 -8.30
CA ALA A 218 1.76 12.43 -8.38
C ALA A 218 0.46 12.22 -9.16
N ILE A 219 -0.53 13.13 -9.01
CA ILE A 219 -1.79 13.07 -9.75
C ILE A 219 -1.53 13.30 -11.25
N ILE A 220 -0.78 14.34 -11.60
CA ILE A 220 -0.44 14.67 -13.00
C ILE A 220 0.38 13.55 -13.64
N ALA A 221 1.39 13.03 -12.94
CA ALA A 221 2.25 11.94 -13.43
C ALA A 221 1.49 10.64 -13.65
N SER A 222 0.54 10.30 -12.76
CA SER A 222 -0.33 9.13 -12.95
C SER A 222 -1.19 9.26 -14.22
N PHE A 223 -1.75 10.45 -14.47
CA PHE A 223 -2.59 10.70 -15.63
C PHE A 223 -1.80 10.64 -16.93
N VAL A 224 -0.59 11.21 -16.94
CA VAL A 224 0.31 11.18 -18.10
C VAL A 224 0.79 9.75 -18.38
N LEU A 225 1.31 9.03 -17.38
CA LEU A 225 1.83 7.68 -17.62
C LEU A 225 0.74 6.70 -18.05
N THR A 226 -0.47 6.77 -17.49
CA THR A 226 -1.59 5.91 -17.93
C THR A 226 -2.04 6.23 -19.37
N LEU A 227 -1.80 7.44 -19.87
CA LEU A 227 -2.09 7.80 -21.27
C LEU A 227 -1.03 7.29 -22.25
N PHE A 228 0.20 7.09 -21.78
CA PHE A 228 1.35 6.67 -22.58
C PHE A 228 1.76 5.19 -22.40
N SER A 229 1.17 4.47 -21.44
CA SER A 229 1.38 3.04 -21.18
C SER A 229 0.29 2.18 -21.81
#